data_AF-A0A4P9VMZ2-F1
#
_entry.id   AF-A0A4P9VMZ2-F1
#
_cell.length_a   1.000
_cell.length_b   1.000
_cell.length_c   1.000
_cell.angle_alpha   90.00
_cell.angle_beta   90.00
_cell.angle_gamma   90.00
#
_symmetry.space_group_name_H-M   'P 1'
#
loop_
_entity.id
_entity.type
_entity.pdbx_description
1 polymer ?
#
loop_
_entity_poly.entity_id
_entity_poly.type
_entity_poly.pdbx_seq_one_letter_code
_entity_poly.pdbx_strand_id
1 'polypeptide(L)'
;MATNGLSAQQWLNANQAHLTPTKVMKIRENILKKLQTLAEDSGETAGLIEALDVIDSWLQLAATPGHQKPNQHNTSSHEPVLPTGNEKWDLTPLIPEVSSQPQALSANQKQQAFNELLKNNPYPLSETPHSNTSEGQS
;
A
#
# COMPACT_ATOMS: atom_id res chain seq x y z
N MET A 1 15.34 -14.07 19.74
CA MET A 1 14.24 -13.10 19.68
C MET A 1 13.55 -13.30 18.35
N ALA A 2 12.25 -13.63 18.34
CA ALA A 2 11.49 -13.75 17.10
C ALA A 2 11.06 -12.35 16.64
N THR A 3 11.25 -12.06 15.35
CA THR A 3 10.75 -10.82 14.75
C THR A 3 9.24 -10.98 14.51
N ASN A 4 8.43 -10.27 15.29
CA ASN A 4 6.97 -10.23 15.15
C ASN A 4 6.47 -8.78 15.05
N GLY A 5 5.17 -8.58 14.75
CA GLY A 5 4.60 -7.25 14.60
C GLY A 5 4.81 -6.34 15.81
N LEU A 6 4.65 -6.89 17.02
CA LEU A 6 4.82 -6.14 18.27
C LEU A 6 6.27 -5.64 18.45
N SER A 7 7.26 -6.49 18.20
CA SER A 7 8.67 -6.13 18.29
C SER A 7 9.07 -5.09 17.24
N ALA A 8 8.49 -5.16 16.03
CA ALA A 8 8.70 -4.16 14.98
C ALA A 8 8.11 -2.81 15.38
N GLN A 9 6.91 -2.79 15.96
CA GLN A 9 6.28 -1.58 16.47
C GLN A 9 7.09 -0.94 17.60
N GLN A 10 7.54 -1.74 18.57
CA GLN A 10 8.40 -1.27 19.66
C GLN A 10 9.71 -0.67 19.14
N TRP A 11 10.34 -1.34 18.16
CA TRP A 11 11.56 -0.84 17.55
C TRP A 11 11.34 0.48 16.80
N LEU A 12 10.25 0.59 16.03
CA LEU A 12 9.90 1.84 15.34
C LEU A 12 9.70 2.96 16.35
N ASN A 13 8.95 2.71 17.42
CA ASN A 13 8.69 3.68 18.49
C ASN A 13 9.96 4.13 19.21
N ALA A 14 10.88 3.21 19.50
CA ALA A 14 12.16 3.53 20.12
C ALA A 14 13.09 4.34 19.20
N ASN A 15 12.94 4.20 17.87
CA ASN A 15 13.85 4.80 16.90
C ASN A 15 13.25 5.97 16.12
N GLN A 16 12.02 6.43 16.42
CA GLN A 16 11.31 7.45 15.63
C GLN A 16 12.12 8.72 15.38
N ALA A 17 12.93 9.16 16.35
CA ALA A 17 13.74 10.37 16.22
C ALA A 17 14.84 10.28 15.14
N HIS A 18 15.24 9.07 14.75
CA HIS A 18 16.34 8.82 13.81
C HIS A 18 15.93 8.04 12.56
N LEU A 19 14.63 7.75 12.44
CA LEU A 19 14.06 7.02 11.34
C LEU A 19 13.79 7.94 10.15
N THR A 20 14.39 7.59 9.02
CA THR A 20 14.06 8.19 7.72
C THR A 20 13.26 7.17 6.90
N PRO A 21 12.37 7.61 5.99
CA PRO A 21 11.63 6.71 5.12
C PRO A 21 12.53 5.72 4.38
N THR A 22 13.72 6.17 3.94
CA THR A 22 14.73 5.33 3.29
C THR A 22 15.26 4.22 4.20
N LYS A 23 15.47 4.47 5.50
CA LYS A 23 15.92 3.43 6.44
C LYS A 23 14.83 2.40 6.65
N VAL A 24 13.58 2.84 6.79
CA VAL A 24 12.43 1.94 6.98
C VAL A 24 12.18 1.09 5.72
N MET A 25 12.33 1.66 4.53
CA MET A 25 12.32 0.92 3.25
C MET A 25 13.39 -0.18 3.20
N LYS A 26 14.62 0.10 3.64
CA LYS A 26 15.68 -0.93 3.71
C LYS A 26 15.32 -2.07 4.66
N ILE A 27 14.63 -1.79 5.75
CA ILE A 27 14.19 -2.83 6.69
C ILE A 27 13.09 -3.69 6.06
N ARG A 28 12.13 -3.05 5.38
CA ARG A 28 11.11 -3.73 4.58
C ARG A 28 11.72 -4.71 3.57
N GLU A 29 12.71 -4.26 2.80
CA GLU A 29 13.42 -5.10 1.83
C GLU A 29 14.13 -6.29 2.48
N ASN A 30 14.77 -6.09 3.64
CA ASN A 30 15.42 -7.18 4.37
C ASN A 30 14.41 -8.22 4.87
N ILE A 31 13.23 -7.80 5.32
CA ILE A 31 12.15 -8.69 5.74
C ILE A 31 11.62 -9.49 4.54
N LEU A 32 11.38 -8.83 3.41
CA LEU A 32 10.95 -9.50 2.17
C LEU A 32 11.98 -10.52 1.68
N LYS A 33 13.27 -10.17 1.71
CA LYS A 33 14.35 -11.09 1.36
C LYS A 33 14.39 -12.30 2.28
N LYS A 34 14.17 -12.11 3.58
CA LYS A 34 14.04 -13.22 4.53
C LYS A 34 12.83 -14.09 4.19
N LEU A 35 11.65 -13.51 3.98
CA LEU A 35 10.44 -14.24 3.61
C LEU A 35 10.63 -15.13 2.37
N GLN A 36 11.35 -14.66 1.36
CA GLN A 36 11.67 -15.46 0.17
C GLN A 36 12.56 -16.68 0.44
N THR A 37 13.35 -16.65 1.52
CA THR A 37 14.28 -17.73 1.89
C THR A 37 13.73 -18.68 2.94
N LEU A 38 12.68 -18.29 3.67
CA LEU A 38 12.04 -19.13 4.67
C LEU A 38 10.97 -20.01 4.01
N ALA A 39 10.80 -21.22 4.55
CA ALA A 39 9.68 -22.07 4.18
C ALA A 39 8.36 -21.41 4.64
N GLU A 40 7.33 -21.45 3.80
CA GLU A 40 6.06 -20.76 4.07
C GLU A 40 5.37 -21.22 5.36
N ASP A 41 5.68 -22.44 5.82
CA ASP A 41 5.08 -23.06 7.02
C ASP A 41 5.88 -22.83 8.31
N SER A 42 6.88 -21.95 8.27
CA SER A 42 7.61 -21.58 9.49
C SER A 42 6.80 -20.58 10.32
N GLY A 43 6.71 -20.79 11.65
CA GLY A 43 6.09 -19.81 12.55
C GLY A 43 6.78 -18.43 12.52
N GLU A 44 8.01 -18.36 12.00
CA GLU A 44 8.74 -17.11 11.77
C GLU A 44 8.18 -16.33 10.57
N THR A 45 7.63 -17.01 9.56
CA THR A 45 6.96 -16.40 8.40
C THR A 45 5.79 -15.53 8.85
N ALA A 46 4.94 -16.05 9.74
CA ALA A 46 3.81 -15.30 10.29
C ALA A 46 4.26 -14.01 11.01
N GLY A 47 5.28 -14.11 11.86
CA GLY A 47 5.85 -12.95 12.56
C GLY A 47 6.47 -11.90 11.62
N LEU A 48 7.14 -12.35 10.56
CA LEU A 48 7.72 -11.45 9.55
C LEU A 48 6.65 -10.75 8.71
N ILE A 49 5.54 -11.41 8.39
CA ILE A 49 4.39 -10.79 7.71
C ILE A 49 3.77 -9.70 8.59
N GLU A 50 3.54 -9.98 9.88
CA GLU A 50 3.05 -8.97 10.82
C GLU A 50 4.00 -7.78 10.95
N ALA A 51 5.31 -8.04 11.02
CA ALA A 51 6.31 -6.98 11.07
C ALA A 51 6.30 -6.12 9.78
N LEU A 52 6.06 -6.73 8.63
CA LEU A 52 5.94 -6.03 7.35
C LEU A 52 4.73 -5.10 7.32
N ASP A 53 3.59 -5.55 7.83
CA ASP A 53 2.35 -4.76 7.89
C ASP A 53 2.51 -3.50 8.77
N VAL A 54 3.17 -3.64 9.93
CA VAL A 54 3.49 -2.52 10.81
C VAL A 54 4.40 -1.50 10.12
N ILE A 55 5.39 -1.97 9.37
CA ILE A 55 6.30 -1.11 8.61
C ILE A 55 5.57 -0.37 7.48
N ASP A 56 4.75 -1.08 6.72
CA ASP A 56 3.98 -0.51 5.61
C ASP A 56 2.97 0.54 6.12
N SER A 57 2.32 0.27 7.24
CA SER A 57 1.45 1.24 7.93
C SER A 57 2.22 2.51 8.35
N TRP A 58 3.42 2.36 8.90
CA TRP A 58 4.27 3.50 9.28
C TRP A 58 4.67 4.35 8.06
N LEU A 59 4.99 3.70 6.94
CA LEU A 59 5.38 4.38 5.70
C LEU A 59 4.22 5.15 5.08
N GLN A 60 3.00 4.62 5.12
CA GLN A 60 1.79 5.32 4.69
C GLN A 60 1.52 6.56 5.53
N LEU A 61 1.64 6.43 6.86
CA LEU A 61 1.53 7.57 7.78
C LEU A 61 2.60 8.64 7.51
N ALA A 62 3.85 8.23 7.28
CA ALA A 62 4.96 9.12 6.97
C ALA A 62 4.81 9.82 5.60
N ALA A 63 4.12 9.20 4.65
CA ALA A 63 3.82 9.77 3.33
C ALA A 63 2.64 10.76 3.35
N THR A 64 1.87 10.80 4.44
CA THR A 64 0.73 11.73 4.56
C THR A 64 1.23 13.07 5.13
N PRO A 65 1.17 14.18 4.38
CA PRO A 65 1.81 15.46 4.74
C PRO A 65 1.08 16.26 5.85
N GLY A 66 0.63 15.59 6.92
CA GLY A 66 -0.10 16.22 8.03
C GLY A 66 0.00 15.53 9.39
N HIS A 67 0.56 14.31 9.49
CA HIS A 67 0.72 13.65 10.80
C HIS A 67 2.08 13.97 11.42
N GLN A 68 2.07 15.03 12.21
CA GLN A 68 3.15 15.37 13.13
C GLN A 68 3.37 14.24 14.14
N LYS A 69 4.65 13.87 14.33
CA LYS A 69 5.27 13.22 15.50
C LYS A 69 4.33 12.49 16.49
N PRO A 70 4.51 11.17 16.68
CA PRO A 70 4.06 10.48 17.88
C PRO A 70 4.91 10.97 19.08
N ASN A 71 4.50 12.07 19.69
CA ASN A 71 5.09 12.51 20.94
C ASN A 71 4.53 11.60 22.05
N GLN A 72 5.34 10.66 22.53
CA GLN A 72 5.04 9.93 23.75
C GLN A 72 5.00 10.90 24.93
N HIS A 73 3.82 11.18 25.49
CA HIS A 73 3.55 11.24 26.94
C HIS A 73 2.11 11.73 27.14
N ASN A 74 1.21 10.83 27.55
CA ASN A 74 0.28 11.20 28.62
C ASN A 74 -0.17 9.94 29.36
N THR A 75 0.59 9.58 30.38
CA THR A 75 0.08 8.86 31.54
C THR A 75 -0.97 9.75 32.20
N SER A 76 -2.25 9.47 32.02
CA SER A 76 -3.27 9.91 32.96
C SER A 76 -4.45 8.97 32.84
N SER A 77 -4.77 8.30 33.94
CA SER A 77 -6.08 7.72 34.20
C SER A 77 -7.16 8.62 33.63
N HIS A 78 -7.93 8.14 32.68
CA HIS A 78 -9.19 8.77 32.35
C HIS A 78 -10.23 7.69 32.10
N GLU A 79 -11.11 7.59 33.09
CA GLU A 79 -12.44 6.99 33.06
C GLU A 79 -13.15 7.19 31.70
N PRO A 80 -14.02 6.27 31.28
CA PRO A 80 -14.74 6.39 30.02
C PRO A 80 -15.84 7.44 30.17
N VAL A 81 -15.58 8.67 29.70
CA VAL A 81 -16.60 9.71 29.61
C VAL A 81 -17.36 9.55 28.29
N LEU A 82 -18.61 9.10 28.42
CA LEU A 82 -19.63 9.11 27.37
C LEU A 82 -19.84 10.55 26.84
N PRO A 83 -20.01 10.74 25.53
CA PRO A 83 -20.17 12.08 24.95
C PRO A 83 -21.60 12.61 25.20
N THR A 84 -21.73 13.56 26.10
CA THR A 84 -22.99 14.29 26.34
C THR A 84 -23.10 15.45 25.34
N GLY A 85 -23.95 15.25 24.33
CA GLY A 85 -24.83 16.22 23.66
C GLY A 85 -24.29 17.63 23.36
N ASN A 86 -23.95 17.87 22.09
CA ASN A 86 -24.54 18.91 21.21
C ASN A 86 -23.70 19.27 19.97
N GLU A 87 -22.67 18.49 19.63
CA GLU A 87 -22.05 18.61 18.32
C GLU A 87 -22.91 17.86 17.31
N LYS A 88 -23.66 18.65 16.53
CA LYS A 88 -24.29 18.22 15.29
C LYS A 88 -23.16 17.80 14.37
N TRP A 89 -22.81 16.52 14.41
CA TRP A 89 -21.94 15.90 13.43
C TRP A 89 -22.52 16.25 12.07
N ASP A 90 -21.81 17.11 11.35
CA ASP A 90 -22.13 17.40 9.97
C ASP A 90 -21.91 16.10 9.20
N LEU A 91 -23.00 15.35 9.02
CA LEU A 91 -23.09 14.13 8.23
C LEU A 91 -23.16 14.46 6.74
N THR A 92 -22.73 15.64 6.30
CA THR A 92 -22.46 15.84 4.89
C THR A 92 -21.32 14.90 4.50
N PRO A 93 -21.56 13.97 3.55
CA PRO A 93 -20.50 13.14 3.06
C PRO A 93 -19.42 14.06 2.47
N LEU A 94 -18.19 13.91 2.95
CA LEU A 94 -17.02 14.67 2.49
C LEU A 94 -16.65 14.40 1.02
N ILE A 95 -17.44 13.55 0.38
CA ILE A 95 -17.41 13.19 -1.01
C ILE A 95 -18.78 13.64 -1.54
N PRO A 96 -18.88 14.60 -2.49
CA PRO A 96 -20.11 14.67 -3.27
C PRO A 96 -20.35 13.25 -3.77
N GLU A 97 -21.51 12.69 -3.46
CA GLU A 97 -21.91 11.37 -3.93
C GLU A 97 -21.94 11.40 -5.46
N VAL A 98 -20.77 11.24 -6.09
CA VAL A 98 -20.67 10.69 -7.41
C VAL A 98 -21.11 9.26 -7.21
N SER A 99 -22.43 9.08 -7.28
CA SER A 99 -23.11 7.83 -7.58
C SER A 99 -22.39 7.21 -8.78
N SER A 100 -21.32 6.50 -8.48
CA SER A 100 -20.56 5.68 -9.39
C SER A 100 -21.05 4.27 -9.14
N GLN A 101 -22.36 4.09 -9.22
CA GLN A 101 -22.84 2.90 -9.90
C GLN A 101 -22.05 2.91 -11.21
N PRO A 102 -21.15 1.94 -11.48
CA PRO A 102 -20.46 1.93 -12.76
C PRO A 102 -21.59 1.96 -13.78
N GLN A 103 -21.73 3.07 -14.52
CA GLN A 103 -22.74 3.14 -15.56
C GLN A 103 -22.39 2.00 -16.47
N ALA A 104 -23.18 0.93 -16.42
CA ALA A 104 -22.97 -0.23 -17.24
C ALA A 104 -23.23 0.25 -18.66
N LEU A 105 -22.18 0.77 -19.29
CA LEU A 105 -22.23 1.31 -20.63
C LEU A 105 -22.84 0.21 -21.49
N SER A 106 -23.87 0.56 -22.25
CA SER A 106 -24.47 -0.39 -23.17
C SER A 106 -23.40 -0.93 -24.11
N ALA A 107 -23.61 -2.11 -24.69
CA ALA A 107 -22.64 -2.70 -25.61
C ALA A 107 -22.19 -1.71 -26.71
N ASN A 108 -23.10 -0.85 -27.16
CA ASN A 108 -22.82 0.17 -28.17
C ASN A 108 -21.91 1.30 -27.65
N GLN A 109 -22.15 1.80 -26.44
CA GLN A 109 -21.33 2.85 -25.82
C GLN A 109 -19.92 2.36 -25.48
N LYS A 110 -19.79 1.10 -25.04
CA LYS A 110 -18.47 0.48 -24.83
C LYS A 110 -17.66 0.43 -26.12
N GLN A 111 -18.31 0.12 -27.24
CA GLN A 111 -17.64 0.01 -28.54
C GLN A 111 -17.19 1.38 -29.07
N GLN A 112 -17.97 2.43 -28.82
CA GLN A 112 -17.58 3.80 -29.14
C GLN A 112 -16.38 4.26 -28.31
N ALA A 113 -16.42 4.08 -26.98
CA ALA A 113 -15.31 4.45 -26.10
C ALA A 113 -14.02 3.69 -26.45
N PHE A 114 -14.12 2.42 -26.83
CA PHE A 114 -12.99 1.63 -27.31
C PHE A 114 -12.43 2.15 -28.65
N ASN A 115 -13.29 2.52 -29.59
CA ASN A 115 -12.87 3.12 -30.86
C ASN A 115 -12.20 4.49 -30.65
N GLU A 116 -12.64 5.28 -29.67
CA GLU A 116 -11.98 6.53 -29.28
C GLU A 116 -10.61 6.32 -28.65
N LEU A 117 -10.46 5.28 -27.82
CA LEU A 117 -9.17 4.85 -27.27
C LEU A 117 -8.18 4.42 -28.37
N LEU A 118 -8.65 3.66 -29.37
CA LEU A 118 -7.83 3.29 -30.52
C LEU A 118 -7.44 4.50 -31.37
N LYS A 119 -8.35 5.47 -31.54
CA LYS A 119 -8.07 6.72 -32.29
C LYS A 119 -7.10 7.63 -31.56
N ASN A 120 -7.18 7.69 -30.24
CA ASN A 120 -6.34 8.58 -29.41
C ASN A 120 -5.00 7.95 -29.02
N ASN A 121 -4.82 6.64 -29.20
CA ASN A 121 -3.56 5.95 -28.99
C ASN A 121 -3.18 5.06 -30.20
N PRO A 122 -2.83 5.67 -31.36
CA PRO A 122 -2.22 4.94 -32.45
C PRO A 122 -0.77 4.63 -32.05
N TYR A 123 -0.56 3.56 -31.29
CA TYR A 123 0.81 3.05 -31.13
C TYR A 123 1.38 2.77 -32.52
N PRO A 124 2.61 3.21 -32.83
CA PRO A 124 3.31 2.72 -33.99
C PRO A 124 3.55 1.22 -33.79
N LEU A 125 2.98 0.41 -34.68
CA LEU A 125 3.45 -0.93 -34.99
C LEU A 125 4.92 -0.85 -35.37
N SER A 126 5.83 -1.07 -34.42
CA SER A 126 7.15 -1.61 -34.75
C SER A 126 7.05 -3.13 -34.69
N GLU A 127 6.45 -3.69 -35.74
CA GLU A 127 6.82 -5.01 -36.23
C GLU A 127 8.30 -4.95 -36.63
N THR A 128 9.14 -5.78 -36.02
CA THR A 128 10.34 -6.25 -36.70
C THR A 128 10.23 -7.77 -36.84
N PRO A 129 9.95 -8.28 -38.05
CA PRO A 129 10.15 -9.68 -38.35
C PRO A 129 11.63 -9.89 -38.61
N HIS A 130 12.32 -10.64 -37.76
CA HIS A 130 13.58 -11.27 -38.16
C HIS A 130 13.44 -12.78 -38.02
N SER A 131 12.92 -13.33 -39.12
CA SER A 131 13.29 -14.58 -39.78
C SER A 131 13.94 -15.65 -38.92
N ASN A 132 13.15 -16.70 -38.71
CA ASN A 132 13.62 -18.07 -38.73
C ASN A 132 14.35 -18.32 -40.07
N THR A 133 15.67 -18.56 -40.03
CA THR A 133 16.41 -19.18 -41.15
C THR A 133 17.25 -20.30 -40.56
N SER A 134 16.86 -21.52 -40.91
CA SER A 134 17.61 -22.76 -40.79
C SER A 134 18.95 -22.68 -41.52
N GLU A 135 19.98 -23.30 -40.94
CA GLU A 135 21.08 -24.04 -41.59
C GLU A 135 21.99 -24.48 -40.42
N GLY A 136 22.25 -25.75 -40.11
CA GLY A 136 22.69 -26.81 -41.00
C GLY A 136 24.22 -26.86 -40.99
N GLN A 137 24.78 -28.06 -40.76
CA GLN A 137 26.22 -28.43 -40.80
C GLN A 137 27.01 -28.18 -39.51
N SER A 138 27.85 -29.09 -39.01
CA SER A 138 28.12 -30.51 -39.22
C SER A 138 29.07 -30.95 -38.10
#